data_AF-A0AAU3JRI2-F1
#
_entry.id   AF-A0AAU3JRI2-F1
#
_cell.length_a   1.000
_cell.length_b   1.000
_cell.length_c   1.000
_cell.angle_alpha   90.00
_cell.angle_beta   90.00
_cell.angle_gamma   90.00
#
_symmetry.space_group_name_H-M   'P 1'
#
loop_
_entity.id
_entity.type
_entity.pdbx_description
1 polymer ?
#
loop_
_entity_poly.entity_id
_entity_poly.type
_entity_poly.pdbx_seq_one_letter_code
_entity_poly.pdbx_strand_id
1 'polypeptide(L)'
;MLIEQYVVDVRRQFTGESLMGARDRLSDLRDWSKLLPAAKNSDQARLESYLLQALGGGRGRHPLGINEVVPYADQLVLRLESEELLAPLLLLLPHRDRRRSRHGVVDLRASTVPRGIELVLGRTGGGRVVVLGPQDCPLAAALDAHRQQVEGRGHVPLWTKDTPHDPMPRPMRRSRPGQTTGKTAKPVDPHTVQPRLASALLRRLHLWNSLAAGSTVTITAEPHKTGLAWTVQRCLPNSHRMHDDNVTTALAESVAGPGLIADADGHRCNQLQCVQTFNSARLTVHTVHGTDDRPARRPGRARAHVLSTFLKEPHPEADTAGASRAGHVLQLLDPWGDGPTDAAEQLAAVWAHQGLHTLVLRVDSKYPHGLAPASWHRARLTGGSGAMFTGTADFMGDALETALARARAEFDHIIMVKLHWSDMPLLGFSPLADDHLVVTGSTFPKTTKSTTAQAGELQRRTIPLTPAESAMAWLHRRLARVPFADLPMTGLLLQGPHEEPGPDAFDSMVDTELARHGMPVLGRLPQPSRRSPHRTVLDHLPTEQRAFLIEQSTQIRRGLGPARADATVFLTALREYAEF
;
A
#
# COMPACT_ATOMS: atom_id res chain seq x y z
N MET A 1 16.63 -8.32 -11.44
CA MET A 1 16.16 -9.51 -10.69
C MET A 1 14.65 -9.38 -10.53
N LEU A 2 13.87 -10.37 -10.97
CA LEU A 2 12.40 -10.33 -10.89
C LEU A 2 11.98 -10.42 -9.41
N ILE A 3 10.97 -9.64 -9.00
CA ILE A 3 10.49 -9.59 -7.60
C ILE A 3 10.06 -10.98 -7.11
N GLU A 4 9.54 -11.82 -7.99
CA GLU A 4 9.18 -13.21 -7.67
C GLU A 4 10.40 -14.08 -7.35
N GLN A 5 11.47 -13.97 -8.13
CA GLN A 5 12.73 -14.69 -7.92
C GLN A 5 13.40 -14.23 -6.62
N TYR A 6 13.35 -12.93 -6.36
CA TYR A 6 13.74 -12.32 -5.10
C TYR A 6 12.94 -12.87 -3.91
N VAL A 7 11.61 -12.95 -3.99
CA VAL A 7 10.74 -13.45 -2.90
C VAL A 7 10.92 -14.96 -2.68
N VAL A 8 11.08 -15.75 -3.75
CA VAL A 8 11.40 -17.19 -3.68
C VAL A 8 12.73 -17.39 -2.96
N ASP A 9 13.76 -16.62 -3.34
CA ASP A 9 15.10 -16.75 -2.76
C ASP A 9 15.16 -16.24 -1.31
N VAL A 10 14.44 -15.14 -1.00
CA VAL A 10 14.21 -14.64 0.36
C VAL A 10 13.53 -15.74 1.19
N ARG A 11 12.38 -16.27 0.77
CA ARG A 11 11.62 -17.28 1.52
C ARG A 11 12.40 -18.57 1.75
N ARG A 12 13.00 -19.14 0.69
CA ARG A 12 13.90 -20.29 0.79
C ARG A 12 15.01 -20.06 1.83
N GLN A 13 15.57 -18.86 1.87
CA GLN A 13 16.62 -18.51 2.82
C GLN A 13 16.12 -18.22 4.25
N PHE A 14 14.86 -17.84 4.45
CA PHE A 14 14.27 -17.52 5.76
C PHE A 14 13.56 -18.73 6.41
N THR A 15 12.98 -19.64 5.63
CA THR A 15 12.19 -20.77 6.13
C THR A 15 12.91 -22.12 6.06
N GLY A 16 14.00 -22.22 5.27
CA GLY A 16 14.71 -23.49 5.04
C GLY A 16 13.96 -24.48 4.15
N GLU A 17 12.88 -24.06 3.49
CA GLU A 17 12.07 -24.91 2.62
C GLU A 17 12.72 -25.17 1.25
N SER A 18 12.31 -26.24 0.57
CA SER A 18 12.83 -26.60 -0.76
C SER A 18 12.39 -25.57 -1.81
N LEU A 19 13.21 -25.35 -2.85
CA LEU A 19 12.90 -24.40 -3.94
C LEU A 19 11.54 -24.67 -4.59
N MET A 20 11.18 -25.94 -4.73
CA MET A 20 9.90 -26.37 -5.29
C MET A 20 8.75 -26.07 -4.32
N GLY A 21 8.92 -26.37 -3.02
CA GLY A 21 7.92 -26.04 -1.99
C GLY A 21 7.72 -24.54 -1.76
N ALA A 22 8.78 -23.74 -1.92
CA ALA A 22 8.70 -22.28 -1.90
C ALA A 22 7.89 -21.77 -3.09
N ARG A 23 8.12 -22.32 -4.30
CA ARG A 23 7.41 -21.97 -5.54
C ARG A 23 5.93 -22.37 -5.50
N ASP A 24 5.62 -23.58 -5.06
CA ASP A 24 4.24 -24.09 -4.97
C ASP A 24 3.40 -23.29 -3.96
N ARG A 25 4.01 -22.87 -2.84
CA ARG A 25 3.33 -21.97 -1.89
C ARG A 25 3.26 -20.54 -2.37
N LEU A 26 4.22 -20.09 -3.18
CA LEU A 26 4.17 -18.79 -3.82
C LEU A 26 3.02 -18.70 -4.84
N SER A 27 2.74 -19.77 -5.58
CA SER A 27 1.56 -19.84 -6.45
C SER A 27 0.23 -19.80 -5.68
N ASP A 28 0.21 -20.25 -4.42
CA ASP A 28 -1.01 -20.27 -3.59
C ASP A 28 -1.28 -18.95 -2.84
N LEU A 29 -0.35 -17.99 -2.89
CA LEU A 29 -0.45 -16.78 -2.09
C LEU A 29 -1.06 -15.61 -2.85
N ARG A 30 -2.17 -15.10 -2.30
CA ARG A 30 -3.07 -14.14 -2.95
C ARG A 30 -2.55 -12.73 -3.16
N ASP A 31 -1.47 -12.24 -2.54
CA ASP A 31 -0.85 -10.94 -2.84
C ASP A 31 0.37 -10.69 -1.93
N TRP A 32 1.59 -10.58 -2.47
CA TRP A 32 2.79 -10.12 -1.72
C TRP A 32 3.34 -8.79 -2.21
N SER A 33 2.77 -8.32 -3.32
CA SER A 33 3.18 -7.08 -3.95
C SER A 33 2.69 -5.84 -3.20
N LYS A 34 1.82 -6.05 -2.21
CA LYS A 34 1.45 -5.08 -1.20
C LYS A 34 2.13 -5.40 0.11
N LEU A 35 2.75 -4.38 0.67
CA LEU A 35 3.06 -4.37 2.09
C LEU A 35 1.81 -4.55 2.91
N LEU A 36 1.96 -5.28 4.01
CA LEU A 36 0.87 -5.53 4.94
C LEU A 36 0.40 -4.18 5.48
N PRO A 37 -0.78 -3.67 5.03
CA PRO A 37 -1.24 -2.38 5.52
C PRO A 37 -1.48 -2.52 7.02
N ALA A 38 -1.24 -1.44 7.76
CA ALA A 38 -1.67 -1.41 9.15
C ALA A 38 -3.16 -1.77 9.26
N ALA A 39 -3.52 -2.42 10.34
CA ALA A 39 -4.89 -2.83 10.59
C ALA A 39 -5.85 -1.62 10.52
N LYS A 40 -6.86 -1.72 9.65
CA LYS A 40 -7.91 -0.70 9.53
C LYS A 40 -8.89 -0.75 10.69
N ASN A 41 -9.19 -1.97 11.17
CA ASN A 41 -10.05 -2.24 12.32
C ASN A 41 -9.30 -1.90 13.63
N SER A 42 -9.96 -1.15 14.52
CA SER A 42 -9.40 -0.76 15.82
C SER A 42 -9.09 -1.95 16.73
N ASP A 43 -9.94 -2.99 16.74
CA ASP A 43 -9.73 -4.19 17.55
C ASP A 43 -8.55 -5.01 17.03
N GLN A 44 -8.41 -5.13 15.70
CA GLN A 44 -7.25 -5.77 15.09
C GLN A 44 -5.96 -5.01 15.41
N ALA A 45 -5.97 -3.68 15.25
CA ALA A 45 -4.80 -2.86 15.54
C ALA A 45 -4.42 -2.93 17.03
N ARG A 46 -5.42 -2.94 17.92
CA ARG A 46 -5.24 -3.07 19.37
C ARG A 46 -4.67 -4.44 19.75
N LEU A 47 -5.16 -5.52 19.16
CA LEU A 47 -4.61 -6.86 19.35
C LEU A 47 -3.14 -6.90 18.93
N GLU A 48 -2.81 -6.38 17.76
CA GLU A 48 -1.43 -6.32 17.26
C GLU A 48 -0.52 -5.45 18.13
N SER A 49 -1.06 -4.40 18.75
CA SER A 49 -0.35 -3.60 19.74
C SER A 49 0.06 -4.42 20.98
N TYR A 50 -0.85 -5.23 21.53
CA TYR A 50 -0.49 -6.15 22.63
C TYR A 50 0.53 -7.21 22.22
N LEU A 51 0.40 -7.76 21.01
CA LEU A 51 1.33 -8.76 20.50
C LEU A 51 2.73 -8.19 20.30
N LEU A 52 2.85 -6.98 19.75
CA LEU A 52 4.13 -6.30 19.60
C LEU A 52 4.81 -6.09 20.96
N GLN A 53 4.06 -5.65 21.97
CA GLN A 53 4.59 -5.46 23.31
C GLN A 53 5.03 -6.79 23.95
N ALA A 54 4.24 -7.85 23.81
CA ALA A 54 4.55 -9.16 24.39
C ALA A 54 5.78 -9.83 23.75
N LEU A 55 5.93 -9.68 22.43
CA LEU A 55 7.06 -10.26 21.67
C LEU A 55 8.28 -9.32 21.61
N GLY A 56 8.12 -8.07 22.05
CA GLY A 56 9.12 -7.01 22.00
C GLY A 56 10.45 -7.34 22.68
N GLY A 57 10.50 -8.37 23.53
CA GLY A 57 11.72 -8.86 24.16
C GLY A 57 12.79 -9.41 23.20
N GLY A 58 12.51 -9.50 21.89
CA GLY A 58 13.55 -9.73 20.87
C GLY A 58 14.23 -11.11 20.95
N ARG A 59 13.52 -12.13 21.43
CA ARG A 59 14.04 -13.49 21.58
C ARG A 59 13.97 -14.23 20.24
N GLY A 60 15.02 -14.95 19.87
CA GLY A 60 15.06 -15.75 18.63
C GLY A 60 16.20 -15.36 17.68
N ARG A 61 16.23 -16.03 16.53
CA ARG A 61 17.12 -15.77 15.39
C ARG A 61 16.65 -14.60 14.53
N HIS A 62 15.34 -14.41 14.40
CA HIS A 62 14.73 -13.25 13.76
C HIS A 62 14.21 -12.28 14.84
N PRO A 63 14.12 -10.98 14.52
CA PRO A 63 13.53 -10.01 15.42
C PRO A 63 12.12 -10.41 15.85
N LEU A 64 11.81 -10.22 17.14
CA LEU A 64 10.57 -10.68 17.80
C LEU A 64 10.36 -12.20 17.82
N GLY A 65 11.29 -12.99 17.27
CA GLY A 65 11.18 -14.44 17.15
C GLY A 65 10.12 -14.91 16.15
N ILE A 66 9.77 -14.04 15.19
CA ILE A 66 8.72 -14.31 14.20
C ILE A 66 9.38 -14.65 12.86
N ASN A 67 9.12 -15.86 12.37
CA ASN A 67 9.55 -16.32 11.05
C ASN A 67 8.75 -15.67 9.92
N GLU A 68 7.45 -15.50 10.11
CA GLU A 68 6.53 -15.07 9.06
C GLU A 68 5.32 -14.32 9.63
N VAL A 69 4.91 -13.23 8.96
CA VAL A 69 3.62 -12.57 9.16
C VAL A 69 2.85 -12.61 7.83
N VAL A 70 1.63 -13.15 7.84
CA VAL A 70 0.79 -13.29 6.63
C VAL A 70 -0.60 -12.68 6.88
N PRO A 71 -1.13 -11.84 5.98
CA PRO A 71 -2.52 -11.43 6.07
C PRO A 71 -3.37 -12.56 5.46
N TYR A 72 -4.43 -12.97 6.14
CA TYR A 72 -5.36 -13.93 5.57
C TYR A 72 -6.78 -13.45 5.80
N ALA A 73 -7.42 -12.94 4.73
CA ALA A 73 -8.77 -12.36 4.80
C ALA A 73 -8.90 -11.28 5.91
N ASP A 74 -9.61 -11.59 6.99
CA ASP A 74 -9.89 -10.74 8.16
C ASP A 74 -8.92 -10.96 9.33
N GLN A 75 -7.95 -11.86 9.21
CA GLN A 75 -7.03 -12.25 10.30
C GLN A 75 -5.55 -12.10 9.91
N LEU A 76 -4.68 -12.04 10.91
CA LEU A 76 -3.22 -12.04 10.75
C LEU A 76 -2.67 -13.40 11.19
N VAL A 77 -1.79 -14.02 10.41
CA VAL A 77 -1.09 -15.24 10.81
C VAL A 77 0.33 -14.89 11.24
N LEU A 78 0.72 -15.31 12.44
CA LEU A 78 2.07 -15.14 12.98
C LEU A 78 2.72 -16.52 13.15
N ARG A 79 3.85 -16.77 12.48
CA ARG A 79 4.63 -18.00 12.67
C ARG A 79 5.81 -17.73 13.59
N LEU A 80 5.81 -18.35 14.76
CA LEU A 80 6.89 -18.25 15.74
C LEU A 80 8.03 -19.20 15.40
N GLU A 81 9.23 -18.85 15.84
CA GLU A 81 10.43 -19.69 15.71
C GLU A 81 10.49 -20.84 16.71
N SER A 82 10.05 -20.60 17.93
CA SER A 82 10.09 -21.55 19.02
C SER A 82 8.81 -21.49 19.84
N GLU A 83 8.53 -22.57 20.57
CA GLU A 83 7.42 -22.66 21.51
C GLU A 83 7.58 -21.67 22.68
N GLU A 84 8.82 -21.36 23.09
CA GLU A 84 9.11 -20.46 24.21
C GLU A 84 8.54 -19.04 24.00
N LEU A 85 8.39 -18.62 22.75
CA LEU A 85 7.81 -17.33 22.36
C LEU A 85 6.30 -17.28 22.58
N LEU A 86 5.65 -18.41 22.80
CA LEU A 86 4.24 -18.49 23.16
C LEU A 86 4.00 -18.02 24.59
N ALA A 87 4.95 -18.24 25.50
CA ALA A 87 4.75 -17.93 26.92
C ALA A 87 4.39 -16.45 27.18
N PRO A 88 5.08 -15.44 26.60
CA PRO A 88 4.67 -14.04 26.70
C PRO A 88 3.27 -13.76 26.14
N LEU A 89 2.85 -14.46 25.09
CA LEU A 89 1.52 -14.31 24.49
C LEU A 89 0.43 -14.86 25.40
N LEU A 90 0.67 -16.00 26.05
CA LEU A 90 -0.27 -16.62 26.98
C LEU A 90 -0.51 -15.75 28.21
N LEU A 91 0.48 -14.96 28.65
CA LEU A 91 0.30 -13.99 29.74
C LEU A 91 -0.70 -12.86 29.42
N LEU A 92 -1.03 -12.64 28.14
CA LEU A 92 -2.08 -11.70 27.76
C LEU A 92 -3.48 -12.23 28.08
N LEU A 93 -3.64 -13.55 28.26
CA LEU A 93 -4.95 -14.16 28.41
C LEU A 93 -5.62 -13.75 29.74
N PRO A 94 -6.88 -13.29 29.70
CA PRO A 94 -7.52 -12.71 30.87
C PRO A 94 -7.85 -13.77 31.92
N HIS A 95 -7.53 -13.51 33.18
CA HIS A 95 -7.93 -14.37 34.30
C HIS A 95 -8.41 -13.57 35.50
N ARG A 96 -9.18 -14.22 36.37
CA ARG A 96 -9.69 -13.66 37.62
C ARG A 96 -9.00 -14.29 38.80
N ASP A 97 -8.40 -13.47 39.66
CA ASP A 97 -7.79 -13.95 40.90
C ASP A 97 -8.84 -14.29 41.98
N ARG A 98 -8.39 -14.86 43.11
CA ARG A 98 -9.26 -15.18 44.26
C ARG A 98 -9.93 -13.96 44.89
N ARG A 99 -9.34 -12.76 44.73
CA ARG A 99 -9.87 -11.47 45.20
C ARG A 99 -10.86 -10.85 44.20
N ARG A 100 -11.19 -11.57 43.12
CA ARG A 100 -12.05 -11.13 42.01
C ARG A 100 -11.46 -10.00 41.15
N SER A 101 -10.16 -9.72 41.25
CA SER A 101 -9.46 -8.80 40.36
C SER A 101 -9.24 -9.48 39.00
N ARG A 102 -9.41 -8.73 37.91
CA ARG A 102 -9.13 -9.20 36.55
C ARG A 102 -7.73 -8.77 36.14
N HIS A 103 -7.00 -9.70 35.54
CA HIS A 103 -5.66 -9.52 34.99
C HIS A 103 -5.67 -9.91 33.51
N GLY A 104 -4.67 -9.46 32.74
CA GLY A 104 -4.58 -9.70 31.29
C GLY A 104 -5.46 -8.77 30.45
N VAL A 105 -5.57 -9.07 29.15
CA VAL A 105 -6.32 -8.27 28.18
C VAL A 105 -7.80 -8.65 28.24
N VAL A 106 -8.63 -7.71 28.72
CA VAL A 106 -10.08 -7.91 28.77
C VAL A 106 -10.64 -8.06 27.35
N ASP A 107 -11.58 -9.00 27.18
CA ASP A 107 -12.21 -9.39 25.90
C ASP A 107 -11.30 -10.14 24.91
N LEU A 108 -10.11 -10.59 25.35
CA LEU A 108 -9.27 -11.49 24.58
C LEU A 108 -9.70 -12.95 24.80
N ARG A 109 -9.92 -13.67 23.70
CA ARG A 109 -10.24 -15.10 23.66
C ARG A 109 -9.11 -15.87 23.00
N ALA A 110 -8.94 -17.12 23.40
CA ALA A 110 -8.05 -18.06 22.75
C ALA A 110 -8.73 -19.41 22.50
N SER A 111 -8.54 -19.95 21.31
CA SER A 111 -9.03 -21.28 20.92
C SER A 111 -7.98 -22.02 20.11
N THR A 112 -7.98 -23.35 20.20
CA THR A 112 -7.12 -24.19 19.37
C THR A 112 -7.72 -24.32 17.97
N VAL A 113 -6.87 -24.27 16.94
CA VAL A 113 -7.20 -24.51 15.53
C VAL A 113 -6.27 -25.60 14.97
N PRO A 114 -6.59 -26.25 13.84
CA PRO A 114 -5.89 -27.45 13.35
C PRO A 114 -4.36 -27.36 13.21
N ARG A 115 -3.76 -26.16 13.30
CA ARG A 115 -2.31 -25.94 13.24
C ARG A 115 -1.79 -24.87 14.22
N GLY A 116 -2.60 -24.42 15.18
CA GLY A 116 -2.17 -23.32 16.04
C GLY A 116 -3.19 -22.85 17.07
N ILE A 117 -2.99 -21.63 17.56
CA ILE A 117 -3.88 -20.96 18.50
C ILE A 117 -4.44 -19.71 17.83
N GLU A 118 -5.76 -19.60 17.79
CA GLU A 118 -6.45 -18.40 17.37
C GLU A 118 -6.68 -17.49 18.58
N LEU A 119 -6.25 -16.24 18.46
CA LEU A 119 -6.49 -15.16 19.40
C LEU A 119 -7.54 -14.21 18.82
N VAL A 120 -8.62 -13.99 19.56
CA VAL A 120 -9.73 -13.13 19.11
C VAL A 120 -9.98 -12.03 20.13
N LEU A 121 -9.86 -10.77 19.70
CA LEU A 121 -10.12 -9.59 20.52
C LEU A 121 -11.44 -8.91 20.11
N GLY A 122 -12.19 -8.48 21.12
CA GLY A 122 -13.41 -7.70 20.96
C GLY A 122 -14.67 -8.56 20.94
N ARG A 123 -15.81 -7.95 21.29
CA ARG A 123 -17.11 -8.63 21.42
C ARG A 123 -17.57 -9.25 20.10
N THR A 124 -17.40 -8.52 19.01
CA THR A 124 -17.71 -8.96 17.64
C THR A 124 -16.59 -9.80 17.02
N GLY A 125 -15.45 -9.96 17.71
CA GLY A 125 -14.27 -10.66 17.19
C GLY A 125 -13.62 -9.93 16.02
N GLY A 126 -13.57 -8.59 16.08
CA GLY A 126 -13.01 -7.75 15.03
C GLY A 126 -11.47 -7.77 14.96
N GLY A 127 -10.80 -8.20 16.01
CA GLY A 127 -9.37 -8.53 16.00
C GLY A 127 -9.16 -10.04 16.01
N ARG A 128 -8.43 -10.58 15.03
CA ARG A 128 -8.13 -12.00 14.90
C ARG A 128 -6.68 -12.24 14.48
N VAL A 129 -6.00 -13.09 15.23
CA VAL A 129 -4.63 -13.49 14.96
C VAL A 129 -4.49 -14.99 15.15
N VAL A 130 -3.94 -15.71 14.17
CA VAL A 130 -3.59 -17.12 14.31
C VAL A 130 -2.09 -17.25 14.55
N VAL A 131 -1.72 -17.79 15.70
CA VAL A 131 -0.35 -18.08 16.07
C VAL A 131 -0.02 -19.52 15.70
N LEU A 132 1.00 -19.69 14.87
CA LEU A 132 1.54 -20.98 14.44
C LEU A 132 2.92 -21.17 15.07
N GLY A 133 3.21 -22.39 15.53
CA GLY A 133 4.51 -22.77 16.07
C GLY A 133 5.43 -23.32 14.98
N PRO A 134 6.67 -23.70 15.34
CA PRO A 134 7.50 -24.55 14.49
C PRO A 134 6.80 -25.89 14.18
N GLN A 135 7.26 -26.58 13.15
CA GLN A 135 6.68 -27.86 12.71
C GLN A 135 6.60 -28.85 13.89
N ASP A 136 5.48 -29.56 14.01
CA ASP A 136 5.18 -30.54 15.07
C ASP A 136 5.14 -30.00 16.51
N CYS A 137 5.05 -28.68 16.68
CA CYS A 137 4.89 -28.05 18.00
C CYS A 137 3.46 -28.26 18.55
N PRO A 138 3.29 -28.84 19.75
CA PRO A 138 1.97 -29.13 20.33
C PRO A 138 1.38 -27.87 21.00
N LEU A 139 1.12 -26.81 20.22
CA LEU A 139 0.59 -25.54 20.73
C LEU A 139 -0.72 -25.70 21.53
N ALA A 140 -1.56 -26.65 21.16
CA ALA A 140 -2.76 -26.99 21.91
C ALA A 140 -2.43 -27.43 23.35
N ALA A 141 -1.40 -28.27 23.52
CA ALA A 141 -0.95 -28.71 24.83
C ALA A 141 -0.37 -27.54 25.65
N ALA A 142 0.32 -26.59 25.01
CA ALA A 142 0.82 -25.40 25.69
C ALA A 142 -0.30 -24.49 26.22
N LEU A 143 -1.38 -24.31 25.44
CA LEU A 143 -2.57 -23.57 25.90
C LEU A 143 -3.27 -24.29 27.05
N ASP A 144 -3.41 -25.62 26.97
CA ASP A 144 -4.01 -26.43 28.02
C ASP A 144 -3.17 -26.43 29.31
N ALA A 145 -1.84 -26.52 29.19
CA ALA A 145 -0.91 -26.43 30.31
C ALA A 145 -1.00 -25.06 31.01
N HIS A 146 -1.15 -23.98 30.23
CA HIS A 146 -1.36 -22.64 30.78
C HIS A 146 -2.70 -22.53 31.52
N ARG A 147 -3.78 -23.11 31.00
CA ARG A 147 -5.07 -23.20 31.70
C ARG A 147 -4.89 -23.90 33.05
N GLN A 148 -4.26 -25.07 33.08
CA GLN A 148 -4.00 -25.83 34.30
C GLN A 148 -3.15 -25.03 35.30
N GLN A 149 -2.17 -24.25 34.82
CA GLN A 149 -1.35 -23.41 35.69
C GLN A 149 -2.16 -22.27 36.35
N VAL A 150 -3.07 -21.63 35.60
CA VAL A 150 -3.96 -20.59 36.12
C VAL A 150 -4.94 -21.17 37.15
N GLU A 151 -5.57 -22.30 36.82
CA GLU A 151 -6.49 -23.01 37.71
C GLU A 151 -5.80 -23.55 38.97
N GLY A 152 -4.57 -24.05 38.84
CA GLY A 152 -3.74 -24.52 39.97
C GLY A 152 -3.37 -23.41 40.96
N ARG A 153 -3.32 -22.15 40.52
CA ARG A 153 -3.20 -20.97 41.40
C ARG A 153 -4.53 -20.58 42.07
N GLY A 154 -5.61 -21.30 41.77
CA GLY A 154 -6.98 -20.99 42.17
C GLY A 154 -7.53 -19.74 41.50
N HIS A 155 -7.05 -19.42 40.29
CA HIS A 155 -7.59 -18.35 39.46
C HIS A 155 -8.59 -18.94 38.45
N VAL A 156 -9.52 -18.12 37.97
CA VAL A 156 -10.52 -18.52 36.97
C VAL A 156 -10.09 -17.99 35.60
N PRO A 157 -9.85 -18.85 34.59
CA PRO A 157 -9.58 -18.42 33.23
C PRO A 157 -10.80 -17.71 32.63
N LEU A 158 -10.59 -16.62 31.89
CA LEU A 158 -11.68 -15.83 31.29
C LEU A 158 -11.61 -15.73 29.75
N TRP A 159 -10.73 -16.48 29.11
CA TRP A 159 -10.50 -16.43 27.66
C TRP A 159 -11.24 -17.51 26.86
N THR A 160 -11.99 -18.39 27.55
CA THR A 160 -12.74 -19.48 26.91
C THR A 160 -14.04 -18.98 26.30
N LYS A 161 -14.56 -19.72 25.31
CA LYS A 161 -15.81 -19.40 24.60
C LYS A 161 -17.02 -19.29 25.53
N ASP A 162 -17.00 -20.04 26.63
CA ASP A 162 -18.11 -20.15 27.58
C ASP A 162 -18.06 -19.11 28.70
N THR A 163 -17.02 -18.25 28.75
CA THR A 163 -16.93 -17.23 29.79
C THR A 163 -17.72 -15.97 29.40
N PRO A 164 -18.78 -15.61 30.13
CA PRO A 164 -19.57 -14.43 29.81
C PRO A 164 -18.76 -13.14 29.95
N HIS A 165 -19.02 -12.19 29.05
CA HIS A 165 -18.48 -10.83 29.08
C HIS A 165 -19.14 -10.00 30.19
N ASP A 166 -18.92 -10.39 31.45
CA ASP A 166 -19.46 -9.64 32.57
C ASP A 166 -18.89 -8.21 32.52
N PRO A 167 -19.74 -7.16 32.46
CA PRO A 167 -19.26 -5.80 32.61
C PRO A 167 -18.51 -5.69 33.94
N MET A 168 -17.44 -4.89 33.98
CA MET A 168 -16.69 -4.63 35.22
C MET A 168 -17.66 -4.48 36.40
N PRO A 169 -17.52 -5.25 37.49
CA PRO A 169 -18.26 -4.93 38.70
C PRO A 169 -17.91 -3.50 39.06
N ARG A 170 -18.91 -2.61 39.08
CA ARG A 170 -18.72 -1.24 39.54
C ARG A 170 -18.08 -1.35 40.92
N PRO A 171 -16.97 -0.64 41.22
CA PRO A 171 -16.49 -0.59 42.59
C PRO A 171 -17.67 -0.16 43.46
N MET A 172 -18.03 -0.98 44.44
CA MET A 172 -19.09 -0.66 45.39
C MET A 172 -18.73 0.71 45.97
N ARG A 173 -19.48 1.73 45.55
CA ARG A 173 -19.39 3.07 46.12
C ARG A 173 -19.75 2.88 47.59
N ARG A 174 -18.76 2.92 48.49
CA ARG A 174 -19.04 3.21 49.89
C ARG A 174 -19.61 4.61 49.88
N SER A 175 -20.93 4.70 49.97
CA SER A 175 -21.70 5.92 50.08
C SER A 175 -21.27 6.65 51.36
N ARG A 176 -20.20 7.44 51.31
CA ARG A 176 -20.02 8.55 52.25
C ARG A 176 -20.74 9.75 51.65
N PRO A 177 -21.81 10.26 52.29
CA PRO A 177 -22.46 11.47 51.84
C PRO A 177 -21.52 12.64 52.13
N GLY A 178 -21.20 13.43 51.11
CA GLY A 178 -20.39 14.65 51.26
C GLY A 178 -18.96 14.55 50.74
N GLN A 179 -18.78 14.30 49.45
CA GLN A 179 -17.61 14.84 48.73
C GLN A 179 -17.96 15.02 47.26
N THR A 180 -17.87 16.26 46.82
CA THR A 180 -18.05 16.74 45.44
C THR A 180 -17.25 15.88 44.47
N THR A 181 -17.96 15.16 43.61
CA THR A 181 -17.36 14.24 42.64
C THR A 181 -16.81 15.02 41.46
N GLY A 182 -15.52 15.36 41.52
CA GLY A 182 -14.73 15.49 40.29
C GLY A 182 -14.90 14.19 39.50
N LYS A 183 -15.30 14.28 38.23
CA LYS A 183 -15.34 13.15 37.29
C LYS A 183 -13.91 12.58 37.20
N THR A 184 -13.59 11.56 37.98
CA THR A 184 -12.38 10.77 37.76
C THR A 184 -12.53 10.13 36.38
N ALA A 185 -11.68 10.57 35.46
CA ALA A 185 -11.64 10.04 34.10
C ALA A 185 -11.49 8.52 34.19
N LYS A 186 -12.34 7.78 33.47
CA LYS A 186 -12.18 6.32 33.37
C LYS A 186 -10.77 6.05 32.83
N PRO A 187 -9.99 5.12 33.42
CA PRO A 187 -8.72 4.72 32.84
C PRO A 187 -8.99 4.19 31.42
N VAL A 188 -8.51 4.93 30.43
CA VAL A 188 -8.57 4.55 29.02
C VAL A 188 -7.42 3.59 28.78
N ASP A 189 -7.71 2.43 28.18
CA ASP A 189 -6.67 1.49 27.78
C ASP A 189 -5.73 2.17 26.77
N PRO A 190 -4.43 2.33 27.07
CA PRO A 190 -3.51 3.06 26.21
C PRO A 190 -3.34 2.41 24.84
N HIS A 191 -3.62 1.10 24.70
CA HIS A 191 -3.60 0.39 23.42
C HIS A 191 -4.78 0.76 22.50
N THR A 192 -5.82 1.43 23.01
CA THR A 192 -6.94 1.92 22.16
C THR A 192 -6.61 3.22 21.46
N VAL A 193 -5.59 3.94 21.93
CA VAL A 193 -5.24 5.26 21.41
C VAL A 193 -4.19 5.10 20.31
N GLN A 194 -4.64 5.27 19.06
CA GLN A 194 -3.82 5.18 17.84
C GLN A 194 -3.01 3.87 17.69
N PRO A 195 -3.65 2.69 17.77
CA PRO A 195 -2.98 1.39 17.69
C PRO A 195 -2.30 1.09 16.33
N ARG A 196 -2.55 1.92 15.32
CA ARG A 196 -2.05 1.72 13.95
C ARG A 196 -0.53 1.72 13.85
N LEU A 197 0.18 2.48 14.70
CA LEU A 197 1.64 2.48 14.72
C LEU A 197 2.21 1.11 15.11
N ALA A 198 1.71 0.52 16.19
CA ALA A 198 2.17 -0.79 16.64
C ALA A 198 1.84 -1.88 15.62
N SER A 199 0.63 -1.84 15.04
CA SER A 199 0.22 -2.70 13.93
C SER A 199 1.16 -2.55 12.72
N ALA A 200 1.48 -1.31 12.34
CA ALA A 200 2.40 -0.98 11.26
C ALA A 200 3.81 -1.55 11.48
N LEU A 201 4.30 -1.53 12.72
CA LEU A 201 5.60 -2.04 13.13
C LEU A 201 5.63 -3.58 13.16
N LEU A 202 4.61 -4.23 13.72
CA LEU A 202 4.52 -5.69 13.78
C LEU A 202 4.42 -6.33 12.39
N ARG A 203 3.58 -5.75 11.52
CA ARG A 203 3.29 -6.28 10.18
C ARG A 203 4.45 -6.14 9.19
N ARG A 204 5.54 -5.46 9.55
CA ARG A 204 6.67 -5.16 8.65
C ARG A 204 7.97 -5.78 9.14
N LEU A 205 8.01 -7.12 9.19
CA LEU A 205 9.18 -7.86 9.68
C LEU A 205 10.50 -7.49 9.00
N HIS A 206 10.45 -7.12 7.72
CA HIS A 206 11.64 -6.73 6.95
C HIS A 206 12.31 -5.46 7.49
N LEU A 207 11.56 -4.55 8.11
CA LEU A 207 12.14 -3.39 8.80
C LEU A 207 13.13 -3.83 9.86
N TRP A 208 12.76 -4.85 10.63
CA TRP A 208 13.61 -5.32 11.71
C TRP A 208 14.87 -5.98 11.21
N ASN A 209 14.84 -6.66 10.06
CA ASN A 209 16.05 -7.21 9.45
C ASN A 209 17.02 -6.11 9.01
N SER A 210 16.52 -4.99 8.49
CA SER A 210 17.34 -3.81 8.18
C SER A 210 17.94 -3.20 9.44
N LEU A 211 17.15 -3.09 10.51
CA LEU A 211 17.58 -2.55 11.80
C LEU A 211 18.47 -3.51 12.60
N ALA A 212 18.39 -4.82 12.36
CA ALA A 212 19.09 -5.87 13.10
C ALA A 212 20.37 -6.36 12.41
N ALA A 213 20.85 -5.71 11.34
CA ALA A 213 22.01 -6.14 10.55
C ALA A 213 23.31 -6.27 11.39
N GLY A 214 23.47 -7.40 12.07
CA GLY A 214 24.52 -7.64 13.07
C GLY A 214 24.18 -7.19 14.50
N SER A 215 22.96 -6.71 14.77
CA SER A 215 22.52 -6.15 16.06
C SER A 215 21.30 -6.86 16.65
N THR A 216 21.11 -6.76 17.97
CA THR A 216 19.86 -7.17 18.61
C THR A 216 18.87 -6.00 18.64
N VAL A 217 17.57 -6.30 18.53
CA VAL A 217 16.49 -5.29 18.58
C VAL A 217 15.48 -5.70 19.63
N THR A 218 15.21 -4.81 20.57
CA THR A 218 14.14 -4.93 21.55
C THR A 218 13.16 -3.78 21.43
N ILE A 219 11.88 -4.07 21.63
CA ILE A 219 10.79 -3.11 21.54
C ILE A 219 10.08 -3.06 22.88
N THR A 220 9.94 -1.85 23.42
CA THR A 220 9.17 -1.59 24.63
C THR A 220 8.15 -0.48 24.37
N ALA A 221 7.17 -0.38 25.25
CA ALA A 221 6.13 0.64 25.18
C ALA A 221 5.83 1.17 26.58
N GLU A 222 5.67 2.48 26.69
CA GLU A 222 5.29 3.15 27.94
C GLU A 222 4.01 3.99 27.73
N PRO A 223 3.11 4.06 28.74
CA PRO A 223 1.96 4.95 28.68
C PRO A 223 2.39 6.42 28.57
N HIS A 224 1.85 7.12 27.58
CA HIS A 224 2.06 8.54 27.33
C HIS A 224 0.71 9.26 27.26
N LYS A 225 0.68 10.60 27.40
CA LYS A 225 -0.54 11.43 27.42
C LYS A 225 -1.49 11.19 26.24
N THR A 226 -0.96 10.68 25.13
CA THR A 226 -1.65 10.44 23.86
C THR A 226 -1.69 8.96 23.44
N GLY A 227 -1.45 8.01 24.35
CA GLY A 227 -1.47 6.57 24.06
C GLY A 227 -0.22 5.85 24.55
N LEU A 228 0.44 5.12 23.65
CA LEU A 228 1.72 4.45 23.93
C LEU A 228 2.87 5.18 23.21
N ALA A 229 3.95 5.44 23.94
CA ALA A 229 5.24 5.80 23.36
C ALA A 229 6.06 4.51 23.19
N TRP A 230 6.44 4.22 21.95
CA TRP A 230 7.21 3.03 21.61
C TRP A 230 8.70 3.35 21.59
N THR A 231 9.50 2.45 22.16
CA THR A 231 10.95 2.56 22.16
C THR A 231 11.54 1.32 21.50
N VAL A 232 12.35 1.52 20.47
CA VAL A 232 13.12 0.48 19.80
C VAL A 232 14.56 0.64 20.21
N GLN A 233 15.10 -0.31 20.97
CA GLN A 233 16.51 -0.33 21.32
C GLN A 233 17.24 -1.31 20.40
N ARG A 234 18.20 -0.78 19.64
CA ARG A 234 19.10 -1.50 18.75
C ARG A 234 20.48 -1.56 19.41
N CYS A 235 20.97 -2.76 19.70
CA CYS A 235 22.30 -2.95 20.28
C CYS A 235 23.30 -3.41 19.21
N LEU A 236 24.19 -2.52 18.80
CA LEU A 236 25.24 -2.76 17.81
C LEU A 236 26.49 -3.41 18.43
N PRO A 237 27.23 -4.25 17.68
CA PRO A 237 28.58 -4.63 18.03
C PRO A 237 29.50 -3.40 18.10
N ASN A 238 30.53 -3.45 18.95
CA ASN A 238 31.49 -2.34 19.15
C ASN A 238 32.24 -1.91 17.87
N SER A 239 32.23 -2.73 16.83
CA SER A 239 32.88 -2.47 15.54
C SER A 239 32.06 -1.65 14.55
N HIS A 240 30.78 -1.40 14.83
CA HIS A 240 29.86 -0.70 13.91
C HIS A 240 29.72 0.78 14.27
N ARG A 241 29.37 1.64 13.31
CA ARG A 241 29.08 3.05 13.60
C ARG A 241 27.68 3.20 14.20
N MET A 242 27.53 4.05 15.21
CA MET A 242 26.23 4.30 15.86
C MET A 242 25.23 5.07 14.99
N HIS A 243 25.74 6.01 14.19
CA HIS A 243 24.91 6.80 13.28
C HIS A 243 24.66 5.98 12.00
N ASP A 244 23.39 5.79 11.67
CA ASP A 244 22.92 4.98 10.56
C ASP A 244 21.64 5.59 9.96
N ASP A 245 21.81 6.35 8.88
CA ASP A 245 20.70 7.01 8.18
C ASP A 245 19.65 6.03 7.64
N ASN A 246 20.02 4.75 7.47
CA ASN A 246 19.10 3.71 7.02
C ASN A 246 17.93 3.53 7.98
N VAL A 247 18.08 3.86 9.27
CA VAL A 247 17.00 3.81 10.27
C VAL A 247 15.91 4.82 9.91
N THR A 248 16.30 6.06 9.66
CA THR A 248 15.39 7.14 9.27
C THR A 248 14.73 6.81 7.93
N THR A 249 15.50 6.38 6.94
CA THR A 249 14.97 5.99 5.63
C THR A 249 13.97 4.84 5.74
N ALA A 250 14.29 3.76 6.47
CA ALA A 250 13.40 2.61 6.62
C ALA A 250 12.10 2.94 7.37
N LEU A 251 12.17 3.82 8.37
CA LEU A 251 11.00 4.20 9.17
C LEU A 251 10.13 5.29 8.51
N ALA A 252 10.74 6.18 7.72
CA ALA A 252 10.04 7.21 6.97
C ALA A 252 9.44 6.73 5.65
N GLU A 253 9.98 5.66 5.07
CA GLU A 253 9.44 5.08 3.84
C GLU A 253 7.97 4.67 4.04
N SER A 254 7.07 5.25 3.24
CA SER A 254 5.62 5.11 3.37
C SER A 254 5.07 3.81 2.75
N VAL A 255 5.82 3.24 1.81
CA VAL A 255 5.51 1.98 1.16
C VAL A 255 6.06 0.84 2.02
N ALA A 256 7.38 0.66 2.00
CA ALA A 256 8.03 -0.43 2.71
C ALA A 256 7.97 -0.26 4.23
N GLY A 257 8.02 0.97 4.72
CA GLY A 257 8.06 1.28 6.14
C GLY A 257 6.74 1.79 6.69
N PRO A 258 6.74 2.16 7.98
CA PRO A 258 5.59 2.70 8.68
C PRO A 258 5.21 4.12 8.25
N GLY A 259 5.98 4.80 7.39
CA GLY A 259 5.68 6.14 6.88
C GLY A 259 5.75 7.22 7.96
N LEU A 260 6.72 7.12 8.86
CA LEU A 260 6.83 8.01 10.02
C LEU A 260 7.54 9.30 9.66
N ILE A 261 7.05 10.40 10.19
CA ILE A 261 7.68 11.71 10.03
C ILE A 261 8.78 11.82 11.09
N ALA A 262 10.02 12.06 10.67
CA ALA A 262 11.12 12.35 11.59
C ALA A 262 10.87 13.70 12.26
N ASP A 263 11.11 13.78 13.58
CA ASP A 263 10.96 15.04 14.30
C ASP A 263 12.16 15.96 14.01
N ALA A 264 11.91 17.26 13.81
CA ALA A 264 12.93 18.23 13.38
C ALA A 264 14.19 18.24 14.28
N ASP A 265 14.01 18.14 15.61
CA ASP A 265 15.10 18.08 16.60
C ASP A 265 15.27 16.67 17.21
N GLY A 266 14.70 15.67 16.55
CA GLY A 266 14.58 14.30 17.04
C GLY A 266 15.84 13.47 16.90
N HIS A 267 16.85 13.96 16.19
CA HIS A 267 18.08 13.23 15.91
C HIS A 267 19.25 13.75 16.74
N ARG A 268 19.76 12.90 17.65
CA ARG A 268 20.90 13.22 18.52
C ARG A 268 21.83 12.03 18.59
N CYS A 269 23.03 12.14 18.02
CA CYS A 269 24.07 11.13 18.17
C CYS A 269 25.23 11.66 19.02
N ASN A 270 25.78 10.81 19.88
CA ASN A 270 27.04 11.01 20.57
C ASN A 270 27.89 9.72 20.51
N GLN A 271 29.00 9.66 21.25
CA GLN A 271 29.89 8.49 21.26
C GLN A 271 29.31 7.24 21.94
N LEU A 272 28.22 7.38 22.71
CA LEU A 272 27.63 6.31 23.53
C LEU A 272 26.27 5.83 23.00
N GLN A 273 25.52 6.70 22.32
CA GLN A 273 24.24 6.38 21.73
C GLN A 273 23.90 7.29 20.54
N CYS A 274 23.06 6.78 19.65
CA CYS A 274 22.30 7.63 18.73
C CYS A 274 20.79 7.45 18.94
N VAL A 275 20.08 8.56 19.09
CA VAL A 275 18.64 8.63 19.35
C VAL A 275 17.96 9.32 18.18
N GLN A 276 16.89 8.70 17.66
CA GLN A 276 16.05 9.25 16.61
C GLN A 276 14.58 9.17 17.02
N THR A 277 13.86 10.29 16.99
CA THR A 277 12.42 10.35 17.33
C THR A 277 11.55 10.62 16.11
N PHE A 278 10.36 10.01 16.12
CA PHE A 278 9.40 10.10 15.03
C PHE A 278 7.97 10.34 15.54
N ASN A 279 7.16 11.02 14.72
CA ASN A 279 5.75 11.33 14.97
C ASN A 279 5.51 11.96 16.34
N SER A 280 6.27 13.01 16.67
CA SER A 280 6.25 13.73 17.95
C SER A 280 6.60 12.83 19.13
N ALA A 281 7.76 12.17 19.05
CA ALA A 281 8.28 11.24 20.06
C ALA A 281 7.38 10.04 20.39
N ARG A 282 6.49 9.64 19.47
CA ARG A 282 5.68 8.42 19.62
C ARG A 282 6.45 7.15 19.33
N LEU A 283 7.46 7.24 18.49
CA LEU A 283 8.46 6.20 18.32
C LEU A 283 9.83 6.82 18.56
N THR A 284 10.62 6.20 19.42
CA THR A 284 12.03 6.55 19.64
C THR A 284 12.90 5.35 19.34
N VAL A 285 13.92 5.53 18.51
CA VAL A 285 14.93 4.51 18.24
C VAL A 285 16.21 4.88 18.99
N HIS A 286 16.63 4.04 19.92
CA HIS A 286 17.92 4.13 20.60
C HIS A 286 18.88 3.12 19.98
N THR A 287 19.97 3.62 19.42
CA THR A 287 21.08 2.79 18.94
C THR A 287 22.22 2.91 19.94
N VAL A 288 22.61 1.80 20.57
CA VAL A 288 23.65 1.73 21.60
C VAL A 288 24.65 0.62 21.25
N HIS A 289 25.87 0.67 21.81
CA HIS A 289 26.76 -0.49 21.76
C HIS A 289 26.33 -1.54 22.80
N GLY A 290 26.23 -2.79 22.37
CA GLY A 290 26.00 -3.92 23.26
C GLY A 290 27.29 -4.40 23.93
N THR A 291 27.16 -4.94 25.14
CA THR A 291 28.26 -5.66 25.83
C THR A 291 28.43 -7.09 25.34
N ASP A 292 27.45 -7.62 24.60
CA ASP A 292 27.45 -8.98 24.08
C ASP A 292 28.11 -9.00 22.69
N ASP A 293 29.39 -9.38 22.65
CA ASP A 293 30.19 -9.52 21.41
C ASP A 293 29.76 -10.73 20.56
N ARG A 294 28.71 -11.47 20.96
CA ARG A 294 28.14 -12.54 20.14
C ARG A 294 27.51 -11.90 18.91
N PRO A 295 28.11 -12.01 17.71
CA PRO A 295 27.51 -11.43 16.53
C PRO A 295 26.16 -12.12 16.33
N ALA A 296 25.08 -11.34 16.17
CA ALA A 296 23.89 -11.86 15.50
C ALA A 296 24.41 -12.44 14.17
N ARG A 297 24.43 -13.77 14.08
CA ARG A 297 25.20 -14.51 13.09
C ARG A 297 24.87 -13.92 11.72
N ARG A 298 25.90 -13.40 11.03
CA ARG A 298 25.74 -12.63 9.79
C ARG A 298 24.65 -13.29 8.95
N PRO A 299 23.58 -12.55 8.57
CA PRO A 299 22.67 -13.06 7.57
C PRO A 299 23.54 -13.46 6.37
N GLY A 300 23.50 -14.76 5.97
CA GLY A 300 24.46 -15.34 5.03
C GLY A 300 24.64 -14.48 3.78
N ARG A 301 25.82 -14.47 3.15
CA ARG A 301 26.27 -13.52 2.08
C ARG A 301 25.23 -13.10 1.03
N ALA A 302 24.21 -13.91 0.75
CA ALA A 302 23.09 -13.55 -0.13
C ALA A 302 22.14 -12.46 0.42
N ARG A 303 22.13 -12.23 1.73
CA ARG A 303 21.20 -11.34 2.44
C ARG A 303 21.67 -9.87 2.51
N ALA A 304 22.95 -9.58 2.25
CA ALA A 304 23.49 -8.21 2.24
C ALA A 304 23.17 -7.44 0.95
N HIS A 305 23.04 -8.14 -0.18
CA HIS A 305 22.71 -7.54 -1.48
C HIS A 305 21.24 -7.09 -1.58
N VAL A 306 20.38 -7.69 -0.78
CA VAL A 306 18.96 -7.30 -0.69
C VAL A 306 18.85 -5.86 -0.19
N LEU A 307 19.56 -5.53 0.90
CA LEU A 307 19.46 -4.26 1.61
C LEU A 307 20.01 -3.06 0.81
N SER A 308 21.07 -3.24 0.01
CA SER A 308 21.70 -2.13 -0.72
C SER A 308 20.86 -1.58 -1.88
N THR A 309 19.94 -2.38 -2.43
CA THR A 309 19.10 -1.98 -3.56
C THR A 309 17.81 -1.27 -3.15
N PHE A 310 17.34 -1.45 -1.90
CA PHE A 310 16.17 -0.73 -1.38
C PHE A 310 16.53 0.57 -0.64
N LEU A 311 17.78 0.74 -0.24
CA LEU A 311 18.22 1.83 0.67
C LEU A 311 19.17 2.84 0.04
N LYS A 312 19.66 2.61 -1.18
CA LYS A 312 20.20 3.70 -1.99
C LYS A 312 19.10 4.20 -2.90
N GLU A 313 18.26 5.07 -2.33
CA GLU A 313 17.92 6.25 -3.12
C GLU A 313 19.28 6.89 -3.44
N PRO A 314 19.71 6.98 -4.70
CA PRO A 314 20.32 8.24 -5.03
C PRO A 314 19.25 9.26 -4.60
N HIS A 315 19.54 10.04 -3.55
CA HIS A 315 19.11 11.43 -3.62
C HIS A 315 19.41 11.84 -5.06
N PRO A 316 18.49 12.51 -5.77
CA PRO A 316 18.95 13.25 -6.93
C PRO A 316 20.12 14.06 -6.40
N GLU A 317 21.35 13.60 -6.69
CA GLU A 317 22.48 14.48 -6.67
C GLU A 317 21.95 15.64 -7.48
N ALA A 318 22.03 16.83 -6.90
CA ALA A 318 21.83 18.04 -7.65
C ALA A 318 22.87 17.96 -8.77
N ASP A 319 22.51 17.27 -9.85
CA ASP A 319 23.33 17.06 -11.02
C ASP A 319 23.27 18.41 -11.69
N THR A 320 24.19 19.24 -11.22
CA THR A 320 25.03 20.09 -12.03
C THR A 320 24.82 19.83 -13.52
N ALA A 321 24.16 20.79 -14.15
CA ALA A 321 24.18 21.04 -15.58
C ALA A 321 23.46 20.01 -16.48
N GLY A 322 22.13 20.13 -16.53
CA GLY A 322 21.33 19.67 -17.68
C GLY A 322 19.91 20.20 -17.58
N ALA A 323 19.64 21.32 -18.26
CA ALA A 323 18.34 21.99 -18.47
C ALA A 323 17.15 21.48 -17.62
N SER A 324 16.70 22.30 -16.66
CA SER A 324 15.44 22.17 -15.90
C SER A 324 14.30 21.67 -16.81
N ARG A 325 14.05 20.36 -16.80
CA ARG A 325 13.00 19.74 -17.61
C ARG A 325 11.79 19.61 -16.71
N ALA A 326 10.84 20.52 -16.86
CA ALA A 326 9.55 20.44 -16.16
C ALA A 326 8.89 19.08 -16.43
N GLY A 327 8.31 18.47 -15.39
CA GLY A 327 7.57 17.22 -15.50
C GLY A 327 6.45 17.31 -16.53
N HIS A 328 6.25 16.24 -17.29
CA HIS A 328 5.22 16.15 -18.32
C HIS A 328 3.86 15.79 -17.70
N VAL A 329 2.81 16.55 -18.01
CA VAL A 329 1.45 16.31 -17.51
C VAL A 329 0.60 15.67 -18.60
N LEU A 330 0.23 14.40 -18.40
CA LEU A 330 -0.70 13.65 -19.22
C LEU A 330 -2.08 13.62 -18.54
N GLN A 331 -3.12 14.11 -19.22
CA GLN A 331 -4.50 13.95 -18.76
C GLN A 331 -5.15 12.72 -19.38
N LEU A 332 -5.67 11.82 -18.53
CA LEU A 332 -6.52 10.71 -18.99
C LEU A 332 -8.00 11.07 -18.87
N LEU A 333 -8.72 10.87 -19.96
CA LEU A 333 -10.12 11.20 -20.14
C LEU A 333 -10.93 9.91 -20.34
N ASP A 334 -12.01 9.71 -19.59
CA ASP A 334 -12.95 8.60 -19.79
C ASP A 334 -14.40 9.11 -19.95
N PRO A 335 -14.93 9.16 -21.18
CA PRO A 335 -16.25 9.75 -21.46
C PRO A 335 -17.44 9.04 -20.81
N TRP A 336 -17.26 7.86 -20.22
CA TRP A 336 -18.33 7.05 -19.64
C TRP A 336 -18.28 6.98 -18.10
N GLY A 337 -17.22 7.51 -17.48
CA GLY A 337 -17.13 7.65 -16.02
C GLY A 337 -16.82 6.36 -15.27
N ASP A 338 -16.32 5.33 -15.94
CA ASP A 338 -15.79 4.12 -15.28
C ASP A 338 -14.42 4.40 -14.60
N GLY A 339 -13.80 5.53 -14.95
CA GLY A 339 -12.62 6.10 -14.30
C GLY A 339 -11.33 5.49 -14.87
N PRO A 340 -10.46 6.25 -15.56
CA PRO A 340 -9.25 5.72 -16.18
C PRO A 340 -8.12 5.47 -15.16
N THR A 341 -8.46 5.34 -13.87
CA THR A 341 -7.51 5.16 -12.77
C THR A 341 -6.67 3.91 -12.97
N ASP A 342 -7.30 2.84 -13.43
CA ASP A 342 -6.61 1.59 -13.73
C ASP A 342 -5.56 1.77 -14.84
N ALA A 343 -5.92 2.45 -15.94
CA ALA A 343 -4.97 2.76 -17.01
C ALA A 343 -3.82 3.64 -16.51
N ALA A 344 -4.11 4.66 -15.69
CA ALA A 344 -3.10 5.52 -15.09
C ALA A 344 -2.13 4.75 -14.21
N GLU A 345 -2.65 3.85 -13.36
CA GLU A 345 -1.81 3.02 -12.49
C GLU A 345 -0.97 2.03 -13.29
N GLN A 346 -1.48 1.45 -14.39
CA GLN A 346 -0.70 0.59 -15.28
C GLN A 346 0.45 1.35 -15.97
N LEU A 347 0.17 2.53 -16.54
CA LEU A 347 1.18 3.37 -17.19
C LEU A 347 2.25 3.83 -16.22
N ALA A 348 1.83 4.40 -15.07
CA ALA A 348 2.76 4.81 -14.02
C ALA A 348 3.55 3.60 -13.50
N ALA A 349 2.94 2.42 -13.48
CA ALA A 349 3.61 1.21 -13.10
C ALA A 349 4.71 0.79 -14.09
N VAL A 350 4.52 0.99 -15.38
CA VAL A 350 5.57 0.71 -16.37
C VAL A 350 6.64 1.78 -16.35
N TRP A 351 6.28 3.05 -16.36
CA TRP A 351 7.25 4.15 -16.43
C TRP A 351 8.18 4.19 -15.22
N ALA A 352 7.65 3.94 -14.03
CA ALA A 352 8.52 3.87 -12.86
C ALA A 352 9.33 2.55 -12.79
N HIS A 353 8.95 1.49 -13.51
CA HIS A 353 9.84 0.34 -13.73
C HIS A 353 10.98 0.66 -14.71
N GLN A 354 10.75 1.61 -15.62
CA GLN A 354 11.75 2.12 -16.56
C GLN A 354 12.66 3.20 -15.96
N GLY A 355 12.58 3.46 -14.65
CA GLY A 355 13.47 4.40 -13.95
C GLY A 355 12.88 5.79 -13.72
N LEU A 356 11.64 6.06 -14.13
CA LEU A 356 11.01 7.37 -13.97
C LEU A 356 10.36 7.57 -12.60
N HIS A 357 10.29 8.82 -12.16
CA HIS A 357 9.46 9.27 -11.05
C HIS A 357 8.11 9.69 -11.62
N THR A 358 7.08 8.88 -11.38
CA THR A 358 5.75 9.08 -11.97
C THR A 358 4.68 9.27 -10.91
N LEU A 359 3.90 10.34 -11.02
CA LEU A 359 2.76 10.62 -10.15
C LEU A 359 1.44 10.29 -10.85
N VAL A 360 0.55 9.54 -10.19
CA VAL A 360 -0.87 9.49 -10.53
C VAL A 360 -1.61 10.50 -9.65
N LEU A 361 -2.03 11.61 -10.24
CA LEU A 361 -2.76 12.67 -9.56
C LEU A 361 -4.25 12.52 -9.80
N ARG A 362 -4.99 12.17 -8.74
CA ARG A 362 -6.45 12.09 -8.77
C ARG A 362 -7.03 13.44 -8.40
N VAL A 363 -7.96 13.94 -9.20
CA VAL A 363 -8.60 15.24 -8.94
C VAL A 363 -10.10 15.05 -8.68
N ASP A 364 -10.58 15.62 -7.58
CA ASP A 364 -11.96 15.49 -7.09
C ASP A 364 -12.38 16.77 -6.34
N SER A 365 -13.65 17.15 -6.48
CA SER A 365 -14.29 18.30 -5.82
C SER A 365 -14.84 17.98 -4.44
N LYS A 366 -14.91 16.69 -4.06
CA LYS A 366 -15.49 16.24 -2.78
C LYS A 366 -14.51 16.28 -1.60
N TYR A 367 -13.26 16.69 -1.82
CA TYR A 367 -12.29 16.81 -0.72
C TYR A 367 -12.59 18.06 0.11
N PRO A 368 -12.61 17.97 1.46
CA PRO A 368 -12.95 19.09 2.32
C PRO A 368 -11.94 20.22 2.15
N HIS A 369 -12.44 21.42 1.83
CA HIS A 369 -11.66 22.64 1.71
C HIS A 369 -10.83 22.89 2.99
N GLY A 370 -9.53 23.14 2.83
CA GLY A 370 -8.69 23.72 3.88
C GLY A 370 -7.72 22.80 4.63
N LEU A 371 -7.35 21.62 4.12
CA LEU A 371 -6.35 20.76 4.79
C LEU A 371 -5.21 20.31 3.87
N ALA A 372 -4.03 20.87 4.16
CA ALA A 372 -2.69 20.53 3.69
C ALA A 372 -2.40 20.68 2.17
N PRO A 373 -1.20 21.15 1.79
CA PRO A 373 -0.76 21.10 0.40
C PRO A 373 -0.86 19.66 -0.13
N ALA A 374 -1.12 19.51 -1.44
CA ALA A 374 -1.24 18.19 -2.07
C ALA A 374 -0.10 17.26 -1.60
N SER A 375 -0.44 16.16 -0.96
CA SER A 375 0.55 15.22 -0.42
C SER A 375 0.64 14.02 -1.37
N TRP A 376 1.83 13.84 -1.92
CA TRP A 376 2.17 12.70 -2.75
C TRP A 376 2.64 11.58 -1.82
N HIS A 377 2.10 10.39 -2.01
CA HIS A 377 2.52 9.21 -1.28
C HIS A 377 3.12 8.26 -2.28
N ARG A 378 4.30 7.73 -1.98
CA ARG A 378 4.86 6.66 -2.79
C ARG A 378 3.86 5.50 -2.76
N ALA A 379 3.47 5.03 -3.92
CA ALA A 379 2.42 4.02 -4.06
C ALA A 379 3.01 2.61 -4.10
N ARG A 380 4.28 2.47 -4.49
CA ARG A 380 4.93 1.17 -4.68
C ARG A 380 6.47 1.22 -4.63
N LEU A 381 7.05 0.04 -4.42
CA LEU A 381 8.44 -0.25 -4.70
C LEU A 381 8.58 -0.62 -6.18
N THR A 382 9.62 -0.15 -6.86
CA THR A 382 9.91 -0.54 -8.23
C THR A 382 11.26 -1.23 -8.28
N GLY A 383 11.44 -2.16 -9.22
CA GLY A 383 12.78 -2.61 -9.57
C GLY A 383 13.40 -1.56 -10.48
N GLY A 384 14.35 -0.76 -9.96
CA GLY A 384 15.04 0.30 -10.69
C GLY A 384 15.21 1.58 -9.85
N SER A 385 15.69 2.66 -10.47
CA SER A 385 15.81 4.00 -9.85
C SER A 385 14.49 4.80 -9.80
N GLY A 386 13.44 4.28 -10.43
CA GLY A 386 12.15 4.97 -10.57
C GLY A 386 11.24 4.76 -9.36
N ALA A 387 10.21 5.59 -9.27
CA ALA A 387 9.21 5.49 -8.21
C ALA A 387 7.85 5.93 -8.72
N MET A 388 6.79 5.24 -8.29
CA MET A 388 5.42 5.65 -8.58
C MET A 388 4.82 6.23 -7.31
N PHE A 389 4.16 7.36 -7.48
CA PHE A 389 3.46 8.09 -6.46
C PHE A 389 1.99 8.19 -6.81
N THR A 390 1.16 8.32 -5.80
CA THR A 390 -0.24 8.67 -5.93
C THR A 390 -0.53 9.85 -5.04
N GLY A 391 -1.38 10.75 -5.49
CA GLY A 391 -1.93 11.77 -4.62
C GLY A 391 -3.25 12.29 -5.12
N THR A 392 -3.77 13.22 -4.34
CA THR A 392 -5.08 13.82 -4.55
C THR A 392 -4.92 15.34 -4.52
N ALA A 393 -5.58 16.03 -5.44
CA ALA A 393 -5.67 17.48 -5.44
C ALA A 393 -7.14 17.91 -5.49
N ASP A 394 -7.43 19.04 -4.83
CA ASP A 394 -8.67 19.77 -5.01
C ASP A 394 -8.59 20.55 -6.33
N PHE A 395 -9.69 20.58 -7.07
CA PHE A 395 -9.83 21.34 -8.31
C PHE A 395 -10.32 22.78 -8.07
N MET A 396 -10.85 23.11 -6.89
CA MET A 396 -11.41 24.44 -6.63
C MET A 396 -10.31 25.48 -6.34
N GLY A 397 -10.25 26.54 -7.16
CA GLY A 397 -9.32 27.67 -7.03
C GLY A 397 -7.88 27.37 -7.50
N ASP A 398 -6.92 28.24 -7.15
CA ASP A 398 -5.50 28.15 -7.56
C ASP A 398 -4.75 26.92 -6.98
N ALA A 399 -5.45 26.07 -6.22
CA ALA A 399 -4.90 24.91 -5.54
C ALA A 399 -4.40 23.83 -6.52
N LEU A 400 -5.11 23.59 -7.63
CA LEU A 400 -4.71 22.60 -8.63
C LEU A 400 -3.47 23.06 -9.41
N GLU A 401 -3.42 24.33 -9.81
CA GLU A 401 -2.27 24.91 -10.50
C GLU A 401 -1.02 24.85 -9.62
N THR A 402 -1.16 25.21 -8.33
CA THR A 402 -0.08 25.12 -7.35
C THR A 402 0.39 23.67 -7.15
N ALA A 403 -0.54 22.73 -7.05
CA ALA A 403 -0.22 21.31 -6.92
C ALA A 403 0.49 20.76 -8.16
N LEU A 404 0.05 21.13 -9.36
CA LEU A 404 0.69 20.73 -10.61
C LEU A 404 2.06 21.39 -10.81
N ALA A 405 2.22 22.67 -10.48
CA ALA A 405 3.51 23.34 -10.52
C ALA A 405 4.53 22.64 -9.61
N ARG A 406 4.11 22.28 -8.40
CA ARG A 406 4.92 21.47 -7.47
C ARG A 406 5.20 20.08 -8.04
N ALA A 407 4.21 19.40 -8.60
CA ALA A 407 4.40 18.08 -9.19
C ALA A 407 5.38 18.12 -10.37
N ARG A 408 5.33 19.16 -11.22
CA ARG A 408 6.26 19.35 -12.35
C ARG A 408 7.70 19.55 -11.91
N ALA A 409 7.94 20.00 -10.67
CA ALA A 409 9.28 20.12 -10.11
C ALA A 409 9.79 18.80 -9.49
N GLU A 410 8.88 17.89 -9.09
CA GLU A 410 9.22 16.67 -8.32
C GLU A 410 9.17 15.38 -9.16
N PHE A 411 8.46 15.35 -10.29
CA PHE A 411 8.20 14.13 -11.06
C PHE A 411 8.50 14.30 -12.56
N ASP A 412 9.01 13.25 -13.18
CA ASP A 412 9.25 13.20 -14.64
C ASP A 412 7.93 13.21 -15.42
N HIS A 413 6.94 12.46 -14.93
CA HIS A 413 5.63 12.31 -15.55
C HIS A 413 4.51 12.36 -14.51
N ILE A 414 3.43 13.05 -14.85
CA ILE A 414 2.26 13.27 -14.00
C ILE A 414 1.04 12.84 -14.81
N ILE A 415 0.38 11.77 -14.37
CA ILE A 415 -0.86 11.27 -14.97
C ILE A 415 -2.03 11.83 -14.17
N MET A 416 -2.71 12.82 -14.72
CA MET A 416 -3.88 13.46 -14.11
C MET A 416 -5.16 12.70 -14.49
N VAL A 417 -5.95 12.32 -13.48
CA VAL A 417 -7.21 11.59 -13.64
C VAL A 417 -8.33 12.31 -12.91
N LYS A 418 -9.44 12.58 -13.62
CA LYS A 418 -10.68 13.12 -13.04
C LYS A 418 -11.62 11.99 -12.63
N LEU A 419 -12.07 11.97 -11.37
CA LEU A 419 -12.88 10.88 -10.82
C LEU A 419 -14.37 10.93 -11.21
N HIS A 420 -14.93 12.12 -11.45
CA HIS A 420 -16.35 12.29 -11.78
C HIS A 420 -16.56 13.19 -12.99
N TRP A 421 -17.07 12.61 -14.07
CA TRP A 421 -17.27 13.30 -15.35
C TRP A 421 -18.50 14.22 -15.38
N SER A 422 -19.50 13.96 -14.54
CA SER A 422 -20.78 14.67 -14.52
C SER A 422 -20.74 16.06 -13.87
N ASP A 423 -19.72 16.34 -13.05
CA ASP A 423 -19.84 17.39 -12.04
C ASP A 423 -19.26 18.75 -12.50
N MET A 424 -18.45 18.80 -13.57
CA MET A 424 -17.84 20.05 -14.08
C MET A 424 -17.40 19.99 -15.56
N PRO A 425 -17.31 21.13 -16.28
CA PRO A 425 -16.75 21.20 -17.64
C PRO A 425 -15.26 20.80 -17.68
N LEU A 426 -14.83 20.16 -18.77
CA LEU A 426 -13.43 19.74 -18.97
C LEU A 426 -12.46 20.91 -19.23
N LEU A 427 -13.01 22.08 -19.60
CA LEU A 427 -12.29 23.32 -19.94
C LEU A 427 -11.31 23.79 -18.84
N GLY A 428 -11.60 23.55 -17.56
CA GLY A 428 -10.72 23.97 -16.46
C GLY A 428 -9.45 23.11 -16.28
N PHE A 429 -9.39 21.93 -16.90
CA PHE A 429 -8.27 20.98 -16.77
C PHE A 429 -7.38 20.95 -18.00
N SER A 430 -8.01 21.06 -19.17
CA SER A 430 -7.36 21.05 -20.47
C SER A 430 -6.08 21.93 -20.56
N PRO A 431 -6.07 23.20 -20.10
CA PRO A 431 -4.90 24.07 -20.18
C PRO A 431 -3.70 23.61 -19.34
N LEU A 432 -3.92 22.79 -18.32
CA LEU A 432 -2.88 22.42 -17.35
C LEU A 432 -2.11 21.16 -17.74
N ALA A 433 -2.62 20.41 -18.72
CA ALA A 433 -2.01 19.21 -19.26
C ALA A 433 -1.29 19.49 -20.59
N ASP A 434 -0.17 18.78 -20.79
CA ASP A 434 0.62 18.85 -22.01
C ASP A 434 0.01 18.00 -23.13
N ASP A 435 -0.60 16.88 -22.74
CA ASP A 435 -1.23 15.91 -23.64
C ASP A 435 -2.51 15.33 -23.03
N HIS A 436 -3.44 14.94 -23.91
CA HIS A 436 -4.76 14.44 -23.54
C HIS A 436 -5.04 13.11 -24.23
N LEU A 437 -5.24 12.06 -23.46
CA LEU A 437 -5.59 10.73 -23.97
C LEU A 437 -6.99 10.33 -23.55
N VAL A 438 -7.79 9.90 -24.53
CA VAL A 438 -9.10 9.31 -24.26
C VAL A 438 -8.95 7.80 -24.08
N VAL A 439 -9.35 7.32 -22.89
CA VAL A 439 -9.34 5.92 -22.51
C VAL A 439 -10.71 5.32 -22.82
N THR A 440 -10.72 4.24 -23.61
CA THR A 440 -11.96 3.63 -24.09
C THR A 440 -11.73 2.18 -24.52
N GLY A 441 -12.80 1.41 -24.72
CA GLY A 441 -12.71 -0.01 -25.05
C GLY A 441 -12.15 -0.30 -26.46
N SER A 442 -11.35 -1.36 -26.59
CA SER A 442 -10.67 -1.77 -27.83
C SER A 442 -11.54 -2.46 -28.88
N THR A 443 -12.79 -2.80 -28.57
CA THR A 443 -13.63 -3.60 -29.48
C THR A 443 -14.24 -2.76 -30.60
N PHE A 444 -13.79 -2.99 -31.84
CA PHE A 444 -14.35 -2.38 -33.04
C PHE A 444 -15.55 -3.17 -33.61
N PRO A 445 -16.64 -2.49 -34.02
CA PRO A 445 -17.78 -3.17 -34.61
C PRO A 445 -17.46 -3.66 -36.03
N LYS A 446 -17.32 -4.98 -36.20
CA LYS A 446 -17.11 -5.59 -37.54
C LYS A 446 -18.40 -5.73 -38.35
N THR A 447 -19.55 -5.63 -37.70
CA THR A 447 -20.87 -5.75 -38.32
C THR A 447 -21.87 -4.80 -37.68
N THR A 448 -22.84 -4.31 -38.45
CA THR A 448 -24.01 -3.60 -37.94
C THR A 448 -25.30 -4.39 -38.24
N LYS A 449 -26.37 -4.12 -37.50
CA LYS A 449 -27.68 -4.73 -37.75
C LYS A 449 -28.61 -3.67 -38.33
N SER A 450 -29.12 -3.91 -39.53
CA SER A 450 -30.15 -3.08 -40.16
C SER A 450 -31.48 -3.83 -40.14
N THR A 451 -32.57 -3.12 -39.88
CA THR A 451 -33.92 -3.67 -39.95
C THR A 451 -34.64 -3.00 -41.10
N THR A 452 -35.07 -3.78 -42.09
CA THR A 452 -35.85 -3.30 -43.23
C THR A 452 -37.22 -3.97 -43.22
N ALA A 453 -38.28 -3.19 -43.43
CA ALA A 453 -39.62 -3.74 -43.63
C ALA A 453 -39.81 -4.06 -45.12
N GLN A 454 -40.05 -5.33 -45.45
CA GLN A 454 -40.38 -5.76 -46.80
C GLN A 454 -41.66 -6.59 -46.74
N ALA A 455 -42.70 -6.17 -47.49
CA ALA A 455 -44.01 -6.82 -47.52
C ALA A 455 -44.69 -7.02 -46.13
N GLY A 456 -44.48 -6.09 -45.20
CA GLY A 456 -45.09 -6.15 -43.85
C GLY A 456 -44.32 -6.99 -42.83
N GLU A 457 -43.25 -7.67 -43.24
CA GLU A 457 -42.35 -8.40 -42.34
C GLU A 457 -41.07 -7.60 -42.04
N LEU A 458 -40.68 -7.56 -40.76
CA LEU A 458 -39.42 -6.95 -40.32
C LEU A 458 -38.28 -7.95 -40.54
N GLN A 459 -37.44 -7.70 -41.54
CA GLN A 459 -36.23 -8.49 -41.75
C GLN A 459 -35.03 -7.81 -41.09
N ARG A 460 -34.39 -8.50 -40.15
CA ARG A 460 -33.14 -8.05 -39.53
C ARG A 460 -31.96 -8.64 -40.29
N ARG A 461 -31.18 -7.79 -40.96
CA ARG A 461 -29.98 -8.19 -41.69
C ARG A 461 -28.73 -7.73 -40.95
N THR A 462 -27.72 -8.60 -40.90
CA THR A 462 -26.39 -8.25 -40.38
C THR A 462 -25.51 -7.88 -41.57
N ILE A 463 -24.97 -6.67 -41.56
CA ILE A 463 -24.17 -6.11 -42.66
C ILE A 463 -22.73 -6.01 -42.16
N PRO A 464 -21.73 -6.56 -42.88
CA PRO A 464 -20.32 -6.36 -42.55
C PRO A 464 -19.94 -4.90 -42.75
N LEU A 465 -19.17 -4.35 -41.82
CA LEU A 465 -18.66 -2.99 -41.91
C LEU A 465 -17.26 -3.00 -42.53
N THR A 466 -16.99 -2.04 -43.40
CA THR A 466 -15.63 -1.71 -43.82
C THR A 466 -14.86 -1.09 -42.64
N PRO A 467 -13.51 -1.08 -42.66
CA PRO A 467 -12.72 -0.43 -41.61
C PRO A 467 -13.09 1.04 -41.37
N ALA A 468 -13.39 1.79 -42.44
CA ALA A 468 -13.81 3.19 -42.34
C ALA A 468 -15.19 3.33 -41.68
N GLU A 469 -16.16 2.49 -42.06
CA GLU A 469 -17.49 2.51 -41.43
C GLU A 469 -17.43 2.04 -39.97
N SER A 470 -16.57 1.07 -39.65
CA SER A 470 -16.31 0.61 -38.29
C SER A 470 -15.69 1.72 -37.43
N ALA A 471 -14.70 2.46 -37.97
CA ALA A 471 -14.08 3.61 -37.30
C ALA A 471 -15.14 4.68 -36.98
N MET A 472 -15.95 5.07 -37.96
CA MET A 472 -17.02 6.07 -37.76
C MET A 472 -18.08 5.59 -36.77
N ALA A 473 -18.54 4.34 -36.89
CA ALA A 473 -19.51 3.77 -35.96
C ALA A 473 -18.95 3.72 -34.53
N TRP A 474 -17.67 3.41 -34.37
CA TRP A 474 -17.00 3.38 -33.08
C TRP A 474 -16.85 4.79 -32.50
N LEU A 475 -16.43 5.78 -33.29
CA LEU A 475 -16.32 7.19 -32.88
C LEU A 475 -17.66 7.73 -32.39
N HIS A 476 -18.73 7.53 -33.17
CA HIS A 476 -20.09 7.93 -32.77
C HIS A 476 -20.54 7.22 -31.49
N ARG A 477 -20.24 5.92 -31.35
CA ARG A 477 -20.67 5.16 -30.17
C ARG A 477 -19.90 5.53 -28.91
N ARG A 478 -18.59 5.79 -29.01
CA ARG A 478 -17.69 5.92 -27.85
C ARG A 478 -17.37 7.35 -27.48
N LEU A 479 -17.32 8.25 -28.45
CA LEU A 479 -16.81 9.61 -28.25
C LEU A 479 -17.85 10.71 -28.53
N ALA A 480 -19.11 10.38 -28.83
CA ALA A 480 -20.15 11.39 -29.05
C ALA A 480 -20.39 12.36 -27.87
N ARG A 481 -19.91 12.02 -26.67
CA ARG A 481 -20.01 12.85 -25.46
C ARG A 481 -18.74 13.67 -25.18
N VAL A 482 -17.69 13.52 -25.99
CA VAL A 482 -16.44 14.27 -25.82
C VAL A 482 -16.59 15.63 -26.53
N PRO A 483 -16.43 16.77 -25.82
CA PRO A 483 -16.48 18.09 -26.44
C PRO A 483 -15.17 18.38 -27.19
N PHE A 484 -15.03 17.83 -28.40
CA PHE A 484 -13.79 17.93 -29.19
C PHE A 484 -13.42 19.35 -29.61
N ALA A 485 -14.39 20.27 -29.67
CA ALA A 485 -14.13 21.67 -29.97
C ALA A 485 -13.24 22.34 -28.90
N ASP A 486 -13.26 21.80 -27.67
CA ASP A 486 -12.68 22.43 -26.49
C ASP A 486 -11.45 21.67 -25.94
N LEU A 487 -11.05 20.57 -26.60
CA LEU A 487 -10.02 19.64 -26.11
C LEU A 487 -9.03 19.29 -27.22
N PRO A 488 -7.76 19.76 -27.13
CA PRO A 488 -6.71 19.34 -28.05
C PRO A 488 -6.33 17.89 -27.74
N MET A 489 -6.98 16.92 -28.38
CA MET A 489 -6.69 15.50 -28.14
C MET A 489 -5.34 15.10 -28.75
N THR A 490 -4.51 14.41 -27.96
CA THR A 490 -3.26 13.79 -28.44
C THR A 490 -3.52 12.43 -29.09
N GLY A 491 -4.43 11.63 -28.53
CA GLY A 491 -4.84 10.36 -29.14
C GLY A 491 -5.68 9.46 -28.23
N LEU A 492 -5.82 8.21 -28.66
CA LEU A 492 -6.63 7.18 -28.01
C LEU A 492 -5.77 6.16 -27.26
N LEU A 493 -6.23 5.79 -26.07
CA LEU A 493 -5.72 4.67 -25.29
C LEU A 493 -6.79 3.59 -25.21
N LEU A 494 -6.59 2.47 -25.90
CA LEU A 494 -7.59 1.42 -25.99
C LEU A 494 -7.40 0.37 -24.90
N GLN A 495 -8.46 0.06 -24.15
CA GLN A 495 -8.48 -0.99 -23.14
C GLN A 495 -9.24 -2.22 -23.63
N GLY A 496 -8.58 -3.38 -23.63
CA GLY A 496 -9.13 -4.64 -24.13
C GLY A 496 -9.06 -5.80 -23.14
N PRO A 497 -9.83 -6.87 -23.33
CA PRO A 497 -9.75 -8.05 -22.47
C PRO A 497 -8.35 -8.67 -22.50
N HIS A 498 -7.94 -9.19 -21.35
CA HIS A 498 -6.59 -9.70 -21.06
C HIS A 498 -6.14 -10.89 -21.95
N GLU A 499 -7.09 -11.62 -22.55
CA GLU A 499 -6.84 -12.87 -23.28
C GLU A 499 -6.97 -12.72 -24.81
N GLU A 500 -7.27 -11.52 -25.32
CA GLU A 500 -7.37 -11.34 -26.77
C GLU A 500 -5.97 -11.32 -27.41
N PRO A 501 -5.75 -12.08 -28.51
CA PRO A 501 -4.59 -11.85 -29.35
C PRO A 501 -4.59 -10.39 -29.80
N GLY A 502 -3.41 -9.80 -29.99
CA GLY A 502 -3.25 -8.43 -30.44
C GLY A 502 -4.10 -8.08 -31.68
N PRO A 503 -4.19 -6.79 -32.05
CA PRO A 503 -5.11 -6.33 -33.10
C PRO A 503 -4.96 -7.15 -34.37
N ASP A 504 -6.07 -7.65 -34.91
CA ASP A 504 -6.03 -8.36 -36.18
C ASP A 504 -5.83 -7.38 -37.35
N ALA A 505 -5.75 -7.92 -38.58
CA ALA A 505 -5.57 -7.10 -39.77
C ALA A 505 -6.69 -6.07 -39.95
N PHE A 506 -7.93 -6.41 -39.56
CA PHE A 506 -9.06 -5.49 -39.64
C PHE A 506 -8.92 -4.37 -38.62
N ASP A 507 -8.60 -4.69 -37.37
CA ASP A 507 -8.42 -3.72 -36.29
C ASP A 507 -7.27 -2.74 -36.59
N SER A 508 -6.19 -3.23 -37.21
CA SER A 508 -5.06 -2.40 -37.67
C SER A 508 -5.47 -1.43 -38.80
N MET A 509 -6.37 -1.85 -39.69
CA MET A 509 -6.93 -0.95 -40.70
C MET A 509 -7.87 0.08 -40.08
N VAL A 510 -8.67 -0.29 -39.08
CA VAL A 510 -9.53 0.65 -38.34
C VAL A 510 -8.69 1.70 -37.63
N ASP A 511 -7.57 1.32 -36.99
CA ASP A 511 -6.62 2.29 -36.39
C ASP A 511 -6.11 3.31 -37.41
N THR A 512 -5.81 2.87 -38.63
CA THR A 512 -5.34 3.74 -39.70
C THR A 512 -6.41 4.74 -40.09
N GLU A 513 -7.68 4.32 -40.18
CA GLU A 513 -8.80 5.23 -40.45
C GLU A 513 -9.03 6.20 -39.28
N LEU A 514 -8.96 5.74 -38.03
CA LEU A 514 -9.05 6.62 -36.86
C LEU A 514 -7.95 7.68 -36.87
N ALA A 515 -6.72 7.31 -37.21
CA ALA A 515 -5.60 8.26 -37.36
C ALA A 515 -5.85 9.28 -38.47
N ARG A 516 -6.43 8.89 -39.62
CA ARG A 516 -6.83 9.82 -40.69
C ARG A 516 -7.90 10.82 -40.24
N HIS A 517 -8.75 10.43 -39.29
CA HIS A 517 -9.73 11.30 -38.65
C HIS A 517 -9.15 12.12 -37.48
N GLY A 518 -7.82 12.16 -37.31
CA GLY A 518 -7.16 12.92 -36.25
C GLY A 518 -7.23 12.26 -34.87
N MET A 519 -7.58 10.97 -34.80
CA MET A 519 -7.74 10.20 -33.56
C MET A 519 -6.76 9.02 -33.52
N PRO A 520 -5.44 9.24 -33.52
CA PRO A 520 -4.48 8.14 -33.56
C PRO A 520 -4.55 7.28 -32.30
N VAL A 521 -4.49 5.96 -32.46
CA VAL A 521 -4.35 5.02 -31.34
C VAL A 521 -2.89 4.98 -30.91
N LEU A 522 -2.58 5.50 -29.71
CA LEU A 522 -1.20 5.56 -29.21
C LEU A 522 -0.76 4.28 -28.51
N GLY A 523 -1.71 3.49 -28.02
CA GLY A 523 -1.42 2.19 -27.44
C GLY A 523 -2.65 1.47 -26.93
N ARG A 524 -2.43 0.20 -26.56
CA ARG A 524 -3.41 -0.72 -26.03
C ARG A 524 -2.98 -1.24 -24.67
N LEU A 525 -3.90 -1.22 -23.71
CA LEU A 525 -3.68 -1.77 -22.39
C LEU A 525 -4.69 -2.88 -22.08
N PRO A 526 -4.30 -3.95 -21.39
CA PRO A 526 -5.23 -4.95 -20.89
C PRO A 526 -6.11 -4.33 -19.81
N GLN A 527 -7.41 -4.58 -19.88
CA GLN A 527 -8.34 -4.26 -18.82
C GLN A 527 -8.01 -5.15 -17.61
N PRO A 528 -7.75 -4.56 -16.43
CA PRO A 528 -7.41 -5.37 -15.26
C PRO A 528 -8.61 -6.22 -14.85
N SER A 529 -8.34 -7.43 -14.35
CA SER A 529 -9.40 -8.30 -13.86
C SER A 529 -10.10 -7.60 -12.68
N ARG A 530 -11.40 -7.29 -12.82
CA ARG A 530 -12.24 -6.58 -11.81
C ARG A 530 -12.23 -7.17 -10.39
N ARG A 531 -11.61 -8.34 -10.19
CA ARG A 531 -11.56 -9.10 -8.93
C ARG A 531 -10.17 -9.56 -8.53
N SER A 532 -9.12 -9.14 -9.24
CA SER A 532 -7.77 -9.51 -8.86
C SER A 532 -7.39 -8.79 -7.56
N PRO A 533 -7.12 -9.50 -6.45
CA PRO A 533 -6.58 -8.87 -5.25
C PRO A 533 -5.22 -8.23 -5.53
N HIS A 534 -4.52 -8.62 -6.60
CA HIS A 534 -3.17 -8.24 -6.96
C HIS A 534 -3.08 -6.79 -7.47
N ARG A 535 -2.41 -5.88 -6.73
CA ARG A 535 -2.24 -4.45 -7.14
C ARG A 535 -0.96 -4.13 -7.91
N THR A 536 -0.11 -5.10 -8.23
CA THR A 536 1.04 -4.86 -9.09
C THR A 536 0.75 -5.36 -10.49
N VAL A 537 0.54 -4.41 -11.39
CA VAL A 537 0.24 -4.68 -12.80
C VAL A 537 1.35 -5.47 -13.47
N LEU A 538 2.62 -5.36 -13.06
CA LEU A 538 3.76 -5.97 -13.75
C LEU A 538 4.37 -7.20 -13.08
N ASP A 539 4.12 -7.41 -11.79
CA ASP A 539 4.82 -8.44 -11.03
C ASP A 539 4.16 -9.81 -11.13
N HIS A 540 2.93 -9.89 -11.65
CA HIS A 540 2.18 -11.14 -11.85
C HIS A 540 1.73 -11.37 -13.29
N LEU A 541 2.19 -10.52 -14.23
CA LEU A 541 1.97 -10.81 -15.63
C LEU A 541 2.99 -11.85 -16.10
N PRO A 542 2.54 -12.93 -16.79
CA PRO A 542 3.38 -13.73 -17.65
C PRO A 542 4.38 -12.87 -18.41
N THR A 543 5.60 -13.37 -18.59
CA THR A 543 6.73 -12.62 -19.17
C THR A 543 6.36 -11.93 -20.48
N GLU A 544 5.57 -12.59 -21.33
CA GLU A 544 5.08 -12.07 -22.60
C GLU A 544 4.13 -10.87 -22.43
N GLN A 545 3.19 -10.95 -21.48
CA GLN A 545 2.24 -9.88 -21.20
C GLN A 545 2.91 -8.67 -20.54
N ARG A 546 3.88 -8.94 -19.65
CA ARG A 546 4.73 -7.90 -19.08
C ARG A 546 5.52 -7.19 -20.18
N ALA A 547 6.10 -7.93 -21.11
CA ALA A 547 6.84 -7.36 -22.24
C ALA A 547 5.91 -6.51 -23.12
N PHE A 548 4.71 -7.02 -23.44
CA PHE A 548 3.69 -6.28 -24.18
C PHE A 548 3.29 -4.97 -23.48
N LEU A 549 3.02 -4.99 -22.17
CA LEU A 549 2.71 -3.78 -21.41
C LEU A 549 3.86 -2.77 -21.41
N ILE A 550 5.09 -3.26 -21.27
CA ILE A 550 6.29 -2.43 -21.33
C ILE A 550 6.41 -1.78 -22.71
N GLU A 551 6.20 -2.54 -23.77
CA GLU A 551 6.23 -2.06 -25.15
C GLU A 551 5.16 -1.00 -25.41
N GLN A 552 3.89 -1.31 -25.10
CA GLN A 552 2.76 -0.41 -25.31
C GLN A 552 2.89 0.89 -24.52
N SER A 553 3.30 0.83 -23.24
CA SER A 553 3.49 2.05 -22.45
C SER A 553 4.71 2.87 -22.91
N THR A 554 5.72 2.21 -23.49
CA THR A 554 6.86 2.90 -24.12
C THR A 554 6.43 3.59 -25.40
N GLN A 555 5.61 2.93 -26.22
CA GLN A 555 5.04 3.49 -27.45
C GLN A 555 4.18 4.72 -27.13
N ILE A 556 3.29 4.61 -26.14
CA ILE A 556 2.47 5.73 -25.67
C ILE A 556 3.35 6.90 -25.28
N ARG A 557 4.37 6.68 -24.43
CA ARG A 557 5.29 7.75 -23.98
C ARG A 557 6.03 8.41 -25.14
N ARG A 558 6.42 7.65 -26.18
CA ARG A 558 7.08 8.21 -27.38
C ARG A 558 6.12 9.04 -28.25
N GLY A 559 4.82 8.76 -28.18
CA GLY A 559 3.79 9.52 -28.87
C GLY A 559 3.38 10.82 -28.17
N LEU A 560 3.85 11.05 -26.93
CA LEU A 560 3.58 12.28 -26.18
C LEU A 560 4.52 13.42 -26.63
N GLY A 561 4.02 14.65 -26.55
CA GLY A 561 4.78 15.86 -26.87
C GLY A 561 5.81 16.23 -25.79
N PRO A 562 6.61 17.28 -26.02
CA PRO A 562 7.45 17.84 -24.97
C PRO A 562 6.59 18.45 -23.85
N ALA A 563 7.10 18.43 -22.62
CA ALA A 563 6.46 19.13 -21.51
C ALA A 563 6.36 20.63 -21.82
N ARG A 564 5.17 21.22 -21.66
CA ARG A 564 4.94 22.66 -21.87
C ARG A 564 4.91 23.33 -20.51
N ALA A 565 5.84 24.25 -20.30
CA ALA A 565 5.98 24.95 -19.03
C ALA A 565 4.92 26.06 -18.81
N ASP A 566 4.16 26.42 -19.85
CA ASP A 566 3.45 27.70 -19.85
C ASP A 566 1.98 27.58 -20.28
N ALA A 567 1.08 27.59 -19.29
CA ALA A 567 -0.36 27.66 -19.48
C ALA A 567 -0.82 29.01 -20.06
N THR A 568 0.05 30.04 -20.05
CA THR A 568 -0.29 31.38 -20.55
C THR A 568 -0.54 31.39 -22.06
N VAL A 569 0.15 30.56 -22.85
CA VAL A 569 -0.04 30.51 -24.31
C VAL A 569 -1.45 30.02 -24.67
N PHE A 570 -1.97 29.01 -23.96
CA PHE A 570 -3.32 28.49 -24.20
C PHE A 570 -4.41 29.40 -23.61
N LEU A 571 -4.16 30.00 -22.44
CA LEU A 571 -5.08 31.00 -21.86
C LEU A 571 -5.16 32.28 -22.70
N THR A 572 -4.08 32.67 -23.37
CA THR A 572 -4.05 33.80 -24.31
C THR A 572 -4.82 33.46 -25.59
N ALA A 573 -4.64 32.25 -26.14
CA ALA A 573 -5.40 31.77 -27.29
C ALA A 573 -6.91 31.64 -27.01
N LEU A 574 -7.30 31.24 -25.79
CA LEU A 574 -8.71 31.19 -25.37
C LEU A 574 -9.32 32.59 -25.18
N ARG A 575 -8.54 33.57 -24.72
CA ARG A 575 -9.01 34.96 -24.61
C ARG A 575 -9.23 35.60 -25.97
N GLU A 576 -8.32 35.39 -26.92
CA GLU A 576 -8.48 35.88 -28.30
C GLU A 576 -9.70 35.27 -29.01
N TYR A 577 -10.08 34.03 -28.68
CA TYR A 577 -11.28 33.37 -29.22
C TYR A 577 -12.60 33.80 -28.56
N ALA A 578 -12.56 34.33 -27.33
CA ALA A 578 -13.75 34.78 -26.60
C ALA A 578 -14.14 36.24 -26.92
N GLU A 579 -13.29 36.97 -27.64
CA GLU A 579 -13.52 38.37 -28.07
C GLU A 579 -14.11 38.49 -29.49
N PHE A 580 -14.55 37.40 -30.13
CA PHE A 580 -15.27 37.39 -31.41
C PHE A 580 -16.73 36.93 -31.32
#